data_AF-A0A5B6TNR2-F1
#
_entry.id   AF-A0A5B6TNR2-F1
#
_cell.length_a   1.000
_cell.length_b   1.000
_cell.length_c   1.000
_cell.angle_alpha   90.00
_cell.angle_beta   90.00
_cell.angle_gamma   90.00
#
_symmetry.space_group_name_H-M   'P 1'
#
loop_
_entity.id
_entity.type
_entity.pdbx_description
1 polymer ?
#
loop_
_entity_poly.entity_id
_entity_poly.type
_entity_poly.pdbx_seq_one_letter_code
_entity_poly.pdbx_strand_id
1 'polypeptide(L)' 'MSRYRGPRFKKIRRLGALPGLTSKRPRAGSDLRNQSRPERQLLKYVRIARKAKGSTGQPPGSKN' A
#
# COMPACT_ATOMS: atom_id res chain seq x y z
N MET A 1 16.16 -23.79 -22.95
CA MET A 1 15.22 -23.43 -21.85
C MET A 1 15.27 -21.93 -21.61
N SER A 2 14.10 -21.31 -21.45
CA SER A 2 14.02 -19.87 -21.12
C SER A 2 14.65 -19.59 -19.76
N ARG A 3 15.38 -18.47 -19.65
CA ARG A 3 16.03 -18.03 -18.40
C ARG A 3 15.14 -17.05 -17.66
N TYR A 4 15.11 -17.13 -16.33
CA TYR A 4 14.38 -16.16 -15.51
C TYR A 4 14.99 -14.76 -15.62
N ARG A 5 14.19 -13.78 -16.02
CA ARG A 5 14.57 -12.36 -16.16
C ARG A 5 13.92 -11.43 -15.12
N GLY A 6 13.15 -11.99 -14.18
CA GLY A 6 12.41 -11.22 -13.19
C GLY A 6 13.23 -10.78 -11.97
N PRO A 7 12.58 -10.09 -11.01
CA PRO A 7 13.24 -9.54 -9.83
C PRO A 7 13.67 -10.63 -8.83
N ARG A 8 14.97 -10.99 -8.88
CA ARG A 8 15.58 -12.07 -8.09
C ARG A 8 15.40 -11.90 -6.57
N PHE A 9 15.53 -10.68 -6.04
CA PHE A 9 15.36 -10.41 -4.60
C PHE A 9 13.92 -10.57 -4.11
N LYS A 10 12.90 -10.32 -4.94
CA LYS A 10 11.51 -10.56 -4.55
C LYS A 10 11.26 -12.04 -4.27
N LYS A 11 11.88 -12.92 -5.08
CA LYS A 11 11.78 -14.37 -4.92
C LYS A 11 12.48 -14.85 -3.65
N ILE A 12 13.66 -14.32 -3.33
CA ILE A 12 14.38 -14.61 -2.08
C ILE A 12 13.63 -14.12 -0.85
N ARG A 13 13.10 -12.89 -0.88
CA ARG A 13 12.31 -12.34 0.25
C ARG A 13 11.10 -13.21 0.58
N ARG A 14 10.46 -13.79 -0.44
CA ARG A 14 9.31 -14.68 -0.26
C ARG A 14 9.68 -16.09 0.19
N LEU A 15 10.77 -16.65 -0.34
CA LEU A 15 11.11 -18.08 -0.21
C LEU A 15 12.28 -18.36 0.74
N GLY A 16 12.99 -17.33 1.21
CA GLY A 16 14.19 -17.48 2.02
C GLY A 16 15.48 -17.62 1.19
N ALA A 17 16.51 -18.21 1.80
CA ALA A 17 17.84 -18.30 1.21
C ALA A 17 17.84 -19.22 -0.02
N LEU A 18 18.14 -18.66 -1.19
CA LEU A 18 18.26 -19.39 -2.45
C LEU A 18 19.70 -19.29 -2.97
N PRO A 19 20.59 -20.22 -2.58
CA PRO A 19 21.97 -20.24 -3.09
C PRO A 19 21.96 -20.44 -4.62
N GLY A 20 22.86 -19.77 -5.31
CA GLY A 20 22.94 -19.80 -6.79
C GLY A 20 21.96 -18.89 -7.52
N LEU A 21 20.97 -18.28 -6.85
CA LEU A 21 20.05 -17.33 -7.49
C LEU A 21 20.64 -15.89 -7.53
N THR A 22 21.29 -15.45 -6.47
CA THR A 22 22.10 -14.23 -6.41
C THR A 22 23.14 -14.35 -5.31
N SER A 23 24.35 -13.83 -5.54
CA SER A 23 25.43 -13.75 -4.55
C SER A 23 25.29 -12.54 -3.61
N LYS A 24 24.47 -11.55 -3.98
CA LYS A 24 24.22 -10.35 -3.17
C LYS A 24 23.23 -10.64 -2.05
N ARG A 25 23.48 -10.08 -0.87
CA ARG A 25 22.57 -10.15 0.28
C ARG A 25 21.41 -9.16 0.12
N PRO A 26 20.14 -9.57 0.28
CA PRO A 26 19.02 -8.64 0.27
C PRO A 26 19.09 -7.70 1.49
N ARG A 27 18.91 -6.39 1.28
CA ARG A 27 18.79 -5.43 2.38
C ARG A 27 17.36 -5.51 2.94
N ALA A 28 17.22 -5.80 4.23
CA ALA A 28 15.92 -5.95 4.93
C ALA A 28 15.06 -4.66 4.95
N GLY A 29 15.65 -3.49 4.67
CA GLY A 29 14.99 -2.19 4.85
C GLY A 29 13.90 -1.81 3.84
N SER A 30 13.69 -2.58 2.77
CA SER A 30 12.67 -2.26 1.74
C SER A 30 11.37 -3.06 1.86
N ASP A 31 11.31 -4.03 2.77
CA ASP A 31 10.09 -4.78 3.13
C ASP A 31 9.14 -3.93 3.97
N LEU A 32 9.67 -3.10 4.87
CA LEU A 32 8.88 -2.27 5.78
C LEU A 32 8.21 -1.06 5.10
N ARG A 33 8.65 -0.66 3.91
CA ARG A 33 8.13 0.52 3.21
C ARG A 33 6.68 0.38 2.74
N ASN A 34 6.12 -0.84 2.76
CA ASN A 34 4.75 -1.14 2.39
C ASN A 34 3.95 -1.89 3.47
N GLN A 35 4.55 -2.20 4.63
CA GLN A 35 3.87 -2.87 5.74
C GLN A 35 3.12 -1.90 6.66
N SER A 36 3.36 -0.60 6.55
CA SER A 36 2.50 0.42 7.14
C SER A 36 1.71 1.12 6.05
N ARG A 37 0.59 0.51 5.67
CA ARG A 37 -0.55 1.35 5.34
C ARG A 37 -1.11 1.80 6.72
N PRO A 38 -1.48 3.08 6.97
CA PRO A 38 -1.20 4.26 6.15
C PRO A 38 -1.57 5.61 6.84
N GLU A 39 -0.69 6.34 7.52
CA GLU A 39 -1.09 7.70 7.98
C GLU A 39 -1.69 8.51 6.82
N ARG A 40 -1.11 8.38 5.63
CA ARG A 40 -1.61 8.98 4.39
C ARG A 40 -2.96 8.44 3.89
N GLN A 41 -3.31 7.16 4.08
CA GLN A 41 -4.65 6.68 3.69
C GLN A 41 -5.69 6.96 4.76
N LEU A 42 -5.34 6.97 6.05
CA LEU A 42 -6.23 7.43 7.12
C LEU A 42 -6.55 8.91 6.92
N LEU A 43 -5.53 9.73 6.64
CA LEU A 43 -5.70 11.15 6.29
C LEU A 43 -6.52 11.33 5.00
N LYS A 44 -6.31 10.48 3.98
CA LYS A 44 -7.13 10.48 2.76
C LYS A 44 -8.59 10.16 3.06
N TYR A 45 -8.85 9.19 3.92
CA TYR A 45 -10.20 8.81 4.36
C TYR A 45 -10.89 9.95 5.12
N VAL A 46 -10.22 10.55 6.11
CA VAL A 46 -10.73 11.71 6.87
C VAL A 46 -11.04 12.88 5.93
N ARG A 47 -10.18 13.14 4.93
CA ARG A 47 -10.40 14.20 3.93
C ARG A 47 -11.62 13.94 3.06
N ILE A 48 -11.83 12.71 2.60
CA ILE A 48 -13.00 12.31 1.81
C ILE A 48 -14.28 12.44 2.65
N ALA A 49 -14.28 11.96 3.90
CA ALA A 49 -15.44 12.06 4.80
C ALA A 49 -15.83 13.51 5.12
N ARG A 50 -14.84 14.40 5.35
CA ARG A 50 -15.08 15.84 5.53
C ARG A 50 -15.66 16.49 4.28
N LYS A 51 -15.19 16.11 3.09
CA LYS A 51 -15.71 16.62 1.82
C LYS A 51 -17.15 16.16 1.57
N ALA A 52 -17.50 14.92 1.93
CA ALA A 52 -18.84 14.38 1.76
C ALA A 52 -19.88 15.04 2.69
N LYS A 53 -19.52 15.31 3.95
CA LYS A 53 -20.43 15.88 4.98
C LYS A 53 -20.86 17.32 4.73
N GLY A 54 -20.17 18.06 3.85
CA GLY A 54 -20.50 19.46 3.52
C GLY A 54 -21.52 19.66 2.39
N SER A 55 -22.20 18.61 1.91
CA SER A 55 -23.08 18.69 0.73
C SER A 55 -24.56 18.36 0.98
N THR A 56 -24.97 18.03 2.22
CA THR A 56 -26.38 17.94 2.57
C THR A 56 -26.96 19.35 2.67
N GLY A 57 -27.48 19.82 1.55
CA GLY A 57 -28.42 20.92 1.49
C GLY A 57 -29.62 20.66 2.40
N GLN A 58 -30.09 21.74 3.00
CA GLN A 58 -31.42 21.98 3.58
C GLN A 58 -32.36 20.76 3.65
N PRO A 59 -32.82 20.34 4.85
CA PRO A 59 -33.97 19.44 4.92
C PRO A 59 -35.22 20.17 4.39
N PRO A 60 -36.01 19.55 3.49
CA PRO A 60 -37.24 20.15 2.98
C PRO A 60 -38.32 20.07 4.06
N GLY A 61 -38.94 21.21 4.36
CA GLY A 61 -40.22 21.24 5.06
C GLY A 61 -40.13 21.46 6.57
N SER A 62 -40.04 22.73 6.96
CA SER A 62 -40.79 23.23 8.12
C SER A 62 -41.71 24.32 7.58
N LYS A 63 -42.88 23.88 7.09
CA LYS A 63 -44.06 24.74 6.97
C LYS A 63 -44.91 24.46 8.20
N ASN A 64 -45.45 25.56 8.75
CA ASN A 64 -46.34 25.71 9.90
C ASN A 64 -45.61 25.91 11.22
#